data_AF-A0A965QCV7-F1
#
_entry.id   AF-A0A965QCV7-F1
#
_cell.length_a   1.000
_cell.length_b   1.000
_cell.length_c   1.000
_cell.angle_alpha   90.00
_cell.angle_beta   90.00
_cell.angle_gamma   90.00
#
_symmetry.space_group_name_H-M   'P 1'
#
loop_
_entity.id
_entity.type
_entity.pdbx_description
1 polymer ?
#
loop_
_entity_poly.entity_id
_entity_poly.type
_entity_poly.pdbx_seq_one_letter_code
_entity_poly.pdbx_strand_id
1 'polypeptide(L)'
;PLVTKAIAPVAGLGPFKQTDAPLVGTDNFDFMLHGVANIVADQESASYGPNYHARSDTYEKCDTRVLRQNAVVTAALVYGFATMPDALPRQTRAQIDAIMKSTDLAAQMKSMGVWDGWAAGTRGRRP
;
A
#
# COMPACT_ATOMS: atom_id res chain seq x y z
N PRO A 1 -11.58 -0.44 8.21
CA PRO A 1 -12.94 0.17 8.26
C PRO A 1 -13.25 1.12 7.09
N LEU A 2 -12.43 2.16 6.86
CA LEU A 2 -12.68 3.14 5.78
C LEU A 2 -12.54 2.53 4.38
N VAL A 3 -11.57 1.64 4.17
CA VAL A 3 -11.42 0.90 2.90
C VAL A 3 -12.67 0.09 2.58
N THR A 4 -13.16 -0.70 3.55
CA THR A 4 -14.40 -1.48 3.41
C THR A 4 -15.60 -0.58 3.08
N LYS A 5 -15.70 0.60 3.69
CA LYS A 5 -16.73 1.58 3.39
C LYS A 5 -16.59 2.13 1.96
N ALA A 6 -15.38 2.47 1.54
CA ALA A 6 -15.10 3.01 0.21
C ALA A 6 -15.46 2.02 -0.92
N ILE A 7 -15.17 0.74 -0.73
CA ILE A 7 -15.41 -0.30 -1.74
C ILE A 7 -16.77 -1.00 -1.59
N ALA A 8 -17.63 -0.55 -0.68
CA ALA A 8 -18.96 -1.15 -0.46
C ALA A 8 -19.80 -1.29 -1.75
N PRO A 9 -19.83 -0.30 -2.68
CA PRO A 9 -20.58 -0.43 -3.94
C PRO A 9 -20.12 -1.60 -4.83
N VAL A 10 -18.90 -2.08 -4.65
CA VAL A 10 -18.30 -3.17 -5.43
C VAL A 10 -18.02 -4.41 -4.58
N ALA A 11 -18.66 -4.54 -3.41
CA ALA A 11 -18.47 -5.68 -2.49
C ALA A 11 -18.66 -7.05 -3.16
N GLY A 12 -19.53 -7.13 -4.18
CA GLY A 12 -19.78 -8.35 -4.96
C GLY A 12 -18.61 -8.82 -5.85
N LEU A 13 -17.57 -8.01 -6.02
CA LEU A 13 -16.33 -8.41 -6.70
C LEU A 13 -15.31 -9.07 -5.75
N GLY A 14 -15.66 -9.18 -4.46
CA GLY A 14 -14.87 -9.82 -3.41
C GLY A 14 -15.06 -11.34 -3.30
N PRO A 15 -14.37 -12.00 -2.35
CA PRO A 15 -14.02 -11.46 -1.04
C PRO A 15 -12.79 -10.55 -1.05
N PHE A 16 -12.89 -9.43 -0.34
CA PHE A 16 -11.76 -8.52 -0.12
C PHE A 16 -11.11 -8.81 1.24
N LYS A 17 -9.82 -9.15 1.23
CA LYS A 17 -8.99 -9.22 2.43
C LYS A 17 -8.21 -7.91 2.56
N GLN A 18 -8.16 -7.36 3.77
CA GLN A 18 -7.36 -6.18 4.08
C GLN A 18 -6.17 -6.63 4.91
N THR A 19 -4.98 -6.24 4.48
CA THR A 19 -3.73 -6.51 5.20
C THR A 19 -3.26 -5.22 5.85
N ASP A 20 -3.25 -5.18 7.19
CA ASP A 20 -2.78 -4.02 7.96
C ASP A 20 -1.29 -4.18 8.27
N ALA A 21 -0.47 -4.01 7.23
CA ALA A 21 0.98 -4.12 7.33
C ALA A 21 1.65 -3.06 6.45
N PRO A 22 2.68 -2.36 6.97
CA PRO A 22 3.52 -1.51 6.14
C PRO A 22 4.45 -2.37 5.26
N LEU A 23 4.91 -1.79 4.15
CA LEU A 23 5.94 -2.41 3.32
C LEU A 23 6.92 -1.39 2.76
N VAL A 24 8.10 -1.88 2.42
CA VAL A 24 9.14 -1.16 1.67
C VAL A 24 9.24 -1.73 0.25
N GLY A 25 9.73 -0.96 -0.71
CA GLY A 25 9.94 -1.41 -2.09
C GLY A 25 8.84 -0.98 -3.07
N THR A 26 8.00 -0.03 -2.67
CA THR A 26 6.92 0.59 -3.47
C THR A 26 6.87 2.09 -3.15
N ASP A 27 6.34 2.88 -4.07
CA ASP A 27 6.32 4.35 -4.01
C ASP A 27 5.55 4.91 -2.79
N ASN A 28 4.59 4.15 -2.25
CA ASN A 28 3.80 4.59 -1.08
C ASN A 28 4.64 4.79 0.19
N PHE A 29 5.80 4.13 0.28
CA PHE A 29 6.59 4.05 1.51
C PHE A 29 6.99 5.42 2.04
N ASP A 30 7.51 6.32 1.20
CA ASP A 30 7.96 7.63 1.66
C ASP A 30 6.79 8.52 2.09
N PHE A 31 5.62 8.39 1.45
CA PHE A 31 4.41 9.07 1.89
C PHE A 31 4.01 8.60 3.29
N MET A 32 4.08 7.30 3.57
CA MET A 32 3.83 6.74 4.91
C MET A 32 4.84 7.29 5.92
N LEU A 33 6.14 7.34 5.59
CA LEU A 33 7.15 7.95 6.46
C LEU A 33 6.91 9.44 6.72
N HIS A 34 6.21 10.15 5.83
CA HIS A 34 5.74 11.52 6.02
C HIS A 34 4.35 11.61 6.70
N GLY A 35 3.84 10.49 7.20
CA GLY A 35 2.59 10.36 7.95
C GLY A 35 1.34 10.34 7.08
N VAL A 36 1.45 10.24 5.76
CA VAL A 36 0.30 10.14 4.86
C VAL A 36 -0.27 8.73 4.96
N ALA A 37 -1.52 8.61 5.40
CA ALA A 37 -2.25 7.35 5.31
C ALA A 37 -2.35 6.92 3.84
N ASN A 38 -1.98 5.68 3.55
CA ASN A 38 -2.01 5.15 2.20
C ASN A 38 -2.40 3.66 2.19
N ILE A 39 -2.61 3.15 0.98
CA ILE A 39 -3.05 1.79 0.71
C ILE A 39 -2.23 1.31 -0.48
N VAL A 40 -1.85 0.04 -0.48
CA VAL A 40 -1.27 -0.66 -1.62
C VAL A 40 -2.23 -1.77 -2.02
N ALA A 41 -2.41 -1.97 -3.33
CA ALA A 41 -3.23 -3.06 -3.82
C ALA A 41 -2.53 -4.40 -3.53
N ASP A 42 -3.09 -5.17 -2.59
CA ASP A 42 -2.66 -6.52 -2.25
C ASP A 42 -3.36 -7.52 -3.18
N GLN A 43 -2.78 -7.72 -4.37
CA GLN A 43 -3.29 -8.65 -5.36
C GLN A 43 -2.66 -10.03 -5.17
N GLU A 44 -3.43 -11.10 -5.41
CA GLU A 44 -2.88 -12.45 -5.51
C GLU A 44 -1.70 -12.50 -6.49
N SER A 45 -0.59 -13.09 -6.03
CA SER A 45 0.66 -13.12 -6.78
C SER A 45 0.51 -13.75 -8.16
N ALA A 46 -0.38 -14.72 -8.36
CA ALA A 46 -0.54 -15.45 -9.62
C ALA A 46 0.82 -15.88 -10.22
N SER A 47 1.26 -15.25 -11.31
CA SER A 47 2.57 -15.50 -11.95
C SER A 47 3.62 -14.42 -11.70
N TYR A 48 3.40 -13.55 -10.71
CA TYR A 48 4.28 -12.41 -10.38
C TYR A 48 5.70 -12.86 -10.07
N GLY A 49 5.92 -13.78 -9.12
CA GLY A 49 7.27 -14.20 -8.72
C GLY A 49 8.15 -14.67 -9.87
N PRO A 50 7.71 -15.63 -10.71
CA PRO A 50 8.49 -16.09 -11.87
C PRO A 50 8.69 -15.06 -12.99
N ASN A 51 7.82 -14.05 -13.09
CA ASN A 51 7.88 -13.07 -14.18
C ASN A 51 8.51 -11.73 -13.75
N TYR A 52 8.49 -11.40 -12.46
CA TYR A 52 8.99 -10.14 -11.95
C TYR A 52 10.47 -9.95 -12.32
N HIS A 53 10.77 -8.84 -13.01
CA HIS A 53 12.11 -8.53 -13.54
C HIS A 53 12.68 -9.59 -14.51
N ALA A 54 11.83 -10.41 -15.12
CA ALA A 54 12.24 -11.43 -16.08
C ALA A 54 11.82 -11.06 -17.51
N ARG A 55 12.51 -11.63 -18.50
CA ARG A 55 12.14 -11.50 -19.93
C ARG A 55 10.72 -11.99 -20.23
N SER A 56 10.19 -12.89 -19.40
CA SER A 56 8.83 -13.42 -19.55
C SER A 56 7.74 -12.43 -19.15
N ASP A 57 8.08 -11.30 -18.51
CA ASP A 57 7.15 -10.21 -18.23
C ASP A 57 6.74 -9.50 -19.52
N THR A 58 5.65 -9.98 -20.09
CA THR A 58 5.19 -9.67 -21.44
C THR A 58 3.68 -9.44 -21.40
N TYR A 59 3.15 -8.75 -22.41
CA TYR A 59 1.73 -8.37 -22.46
C TYR A 59 0.78 -9.56 -22.29
N GLU A 60 1.17 -10.74 -22.79
CA GLU A 60 0.42 -11.99 -22.70
C GLU A 60 0.24 -12.49 -21.27
N LYS A 61 0.98 -11.96 -20.29
CA LYS A 61 0.81 -12.26 -18.86
C LYS A 61 -0.31 -11.44 -18.22
N CYS A 62 -0.79 -10.39 -18.87
CA CYS A 62 -1.88 -9.56 -18.37
C CYS A 62 -3.25 -10.21 -18.63
N ASP A 63 -3.93 -10.65 -17.56
CA ASP A 63 -5.35 -11.05 -17.66
C ASP A 63 -6.24 -9.81 -17.75
N THR A 64 -6.82 -9.57 -18.93
CA THR A 64 -7.69 -8.41 -19.18
C THR A 64 -8.98 -8.40 -18.36
N ARG A 65 -9.44 -9.54 -17.85
CA ARG A 65 -10.59 -9.62 -16.93
C ARG A 65 -10.17 -9.11 -15.56
N VAL A 66 -9.02 -9.54 -15.05
CA VAL A 66 -8.46 -9.05 -13.78
C VAL A 66 -8.15 -7.57 -13.87
N LEU A 67 -7.57 -7.12 -14.99
CA LEU A 67 -7.29 -5.70 -15.21
C LEU A 67 -8.56 -4.83 -15.11
N ARG A 68 -9.66 -5.25 -15.75
CA ARG A 68 -10.95 -4.54 -15.67
C ARG A 68 -11.52 -4.57 -14.25
N GLN A 69 -11.44 -5.71 -13.57
CA GLN A 69 -11.90 -5.83 -12.19
C GLN A 69 -11.12 -4.90 -11.26
N ASN A 70 -9.80 -4.87 -11.38
CA ASN A 70 -8.93 -3.95 -10.63
C ASN A 70 -9.30 -2.48 -10.91
N ALA A 71 -9.52 -2.12 -12.18
CA ALA A 71 -9.92 -0.77 -12.54
C ALA A 71 -11.24 -0.35 -11.86
N VAL A 72 -12.23 -1.25 -11.81
CA VAL A 72 -13.52 -1.00 -11.12
C VAL A 72 -13.33 -0.85 -9.61
N VAL A 73 -12.53 -1.72 -8.98
CA VAL A 73 -12.25 -1.66 -7.54
C VAL A 73 -11.49 -0.37 -7.19
N THR A 74 -10.47 0.00 -7.96
CA THR A 74 -9.72 1.25 -7.78
C THR A 74 -10.62 2.48 -7.98
N ALA A 75 -11.49 2.47 -9.01
CA ALA A 75 -12.42 3.57 -9.23
C ALA A 75 -13.37 3.75 -8.05
N ALA A 76 -13.94 2.66 -7.52
CA ALA A 76 -14.79 2.70 -6.33
C ALA A 76 -14.02 3.18 -5.09
N LEU A 77 -12.79 2.70 -4.88
CA LEU A 77 -11.93 3.12 -3.78
C LEU A 77 -11.66 4.63 -3.81
N VAL A 78 -11.21 5.14 -4.95
CA VAL A 78 -10.87 6.57 -5.14
C VAL A 78 -12.12 7.42 -5.00
N TYR A 79 -13.22 7.05 -5.65
CA TYR A 79 -14.48 7.77 -5.52
C TYR A 79 -14.99 7.77 -4.09
N GLY A 80 -14.92 6.63 -3.39
CA GLY A 80 -15.32 6.50 -2.00
C GLY A 80 -14.54 7.44 -1.09
N PHE A 81 -13.21 7.49 -1.22
CA PHE A 81 -12.38 8.41 -0.42
C PHE A 81 -12.54 9.87 -0.83
N ALA A 82 -12.81 10.17 -2.10
CA ALA A 82 -13.03 11.53 -2.56
C ALA A 82 -14.39 12.11 -2.10
N THR A 83 -15.36 11.25 -1.81
CA THR A 83 -16.75 11.67 -1.49
C THR A 83 -17.14 11.45 -0.03
N MET A 84 -16.41 10.61 0.72
CA MET A 84 -16.71 10.41 2.14
C MET A 84 -16.32 11.63 2.98
N PRO A 85 -17.07 11.93 4.05
CA PRO A 85 -16.73 13.02 4.96
C PRO A 85 -15.54 12.67 5.87
N ASP A 86 -15.20 11.39 5.98
CA ASP A 86 -14.11 10.89 6.81
C ASP A 86 -12.75 11.24 6.20
N ALA A 87 -11.86 11.81 7.00
CA ALA A 87 -10.47 12.04 6.64
C ALA A 87 -9.54 11.54 7.74
N LEU A 88 -8.41 10.97 7.36
CA LEU A 88 -7.39 10.53 8.31
C LEU A 88 -6.37 11.65 8.52
N PRO A 89 -6.01 11.99 9.77
CA PRO A 89 -4.95 12.94 10.03
C PRO A 89 -3.60 12.33 9.62
N ARG A 90 -2.61 13.20 9.37
CA ARG A 90 -1.23 12.73 9.16
C ARG A 90 -0.66 12.16 10.46
N GLN A 91 -0.10 10.96 10.40
CA GLN A 91 0.55 10.31 11.53
C GLN A 91 1.81 11.06 11.97
N THR A 92 2.00 11.23 13.28
CA THR A 92 3.19 11.85 13.85
C THR A 92 4.40 10.94 13.71
N ARG A 93 5.60 11.52 13.86
CA ARG A 93 6.85 10.76 13.91
C ARG A 93 6.79 9.63 14.94
N ALA A 94 6.28 9.92 16.14
CA ALA A 94 6.10 8.93 17.21
C ALA A 94 5.11 7.80 16.86
N GLN A 95 4.02 8.10 16.14
CA GLN A 95 3.08 7.08 15.67
C GLN A 95 3.72 6.17 14.60
N ILE A 96 4.55 6.72 13.71
CA ILE A 96 5.30 5.95 12.72
C ILE A 96 6.37 5.09 13.41
N ASP A 97 7.08 5.63 14.41
CA ASP A 97 8.01 4.85 15.23
C ASP A 97 7.32 3.69 15.96
N ALA A 98 6.07 3.88 16.40
CA ALA A 98 5.27 2.81 17.01
C ALA A 98 4.97 1.69 16.00
N ILE A 99 4.59 2.04 14.76
CA ILE A 99 4.39 1.07 13.66
C ILE A 99 5.68 0.29 13.41
N MET A 100 6.84 0.97 13.36
CA MET A 100 8.12 0.31 13.15
C MET A 100 8.47 -0.69 14.25
N LYS A 101 8.05 -0.44 15.49
CA LYS A 101 8.28 -1.33 16.63
C LYS A 101 7.30 -2.50 16.68
N SER A 102 6.09 -2.32 16.16
CA SER A 102 5.03 -3.35 16.19
C SER A 102 5.01 -4.23 14.94
N THR A 103 5.88 -3.97 13.96
CA THR A 103 5.95 -4.68 12.68
C THR A 103 7.39 -5.02 12.32
N ASP A 104 7.61 -5.72 11.21
CA ASP A 104 8.94 -6.01 10.67
C ASP A 104 9.50 -4.89 9.78
N LEU A 105 8.81 -3.74 9.70
CA LEU A 105 9.18 -2.62 8.82
C LEU A 105 10.63 -2.17 9.00
N ALA A 106 11.13 -2.09 10.23
CA ALA A 106 12.51 -1.69 10.50
C ALA A 106 13.52 -2.69 9.90
N ALA A 107 13.21 -3.99 9.88
CA ALA A 107 14.04 -5.00 9.25
C ALA A 107 14.00 -4.87 7.72
N GLN A 108 12.80 -4.65 7.13
CA GLN A 108 12.66 -4.38 5.70
C GLN A 108 13.41 -3.12 5.26
N MET A 109 13.39 -2.05 6.07
CA MET A 109 14.11 -0.82 5.79
C MET A 109 15.63 -1.02 5.80
N LYS A 110 16.14 -1.87 6.69
CA LYS A 110 17.57 -2.21 6.75
C LYS A 110 17.99 -3.04 5.54
N SER A 111 17.18 -4.03 5.14
CA SER A 111 17.51 -4.85 3.96
C SER A 111 17.47 -4.04 2.65
N MET A 112 16.62 -3.01 2.59
CA MET A 112 16.49 -2.11 1.44
C MET A 112 17.42 -0.89 1.51
N GLY A 113 18.26 -0.76 2.55
CA GLY A 113 19.23 0.34 2.67
C GLY A 113 18.63 1.72 2.93
N VAL A 114 17.43 1.80 3.49
CA VAL A 114 16.71 3.08 3.74
C VAL A 114 16.54 3.40 5.22
N TRP A 115 16.99 2.53 6.12
CA TRP A 115 16.90 2.69 7.57
C TRP A 115 17.67 3.90 8.11
N ASP A 116 18.92 4.09 7.68
CA ASP A 116 19.81 5.09 8.28
C ASP A 116 19.28 6.52 8.09
N GLY A 117 18.65 6.80 6.95
CA GLY A 117 18.00 8.09 6.71
C GLY A 117 16.84 8.36 7.66
N TRP A 118 16.04 7.33 7.99
CA TRP A 118 15.01 7.46 9.02
C TRP A 118 15.64 7.70 10.38
N ALA A 119 16.58 6.85 10.80
CA ALA A 119 17.23 6.93 12.11
C ALA A 119 17.93 8.27 12.35
N ALA A 120 18.55 8.84 11.31
CA ALA A 120 19.19 10.16 11.34
C ALA A 120 18.21 11.35 11.23
N GLY A 121 16.92 11.10 11.00
CA GLY A 121 15.91 12.15 10.80
C GLY A 121 16.01 12.89 9.47
N THR A 122 16.79 12.38 8.52
CA THR A 122 16.97 12.97 7.18
C THR A 122 15.95 12.47 6.16
N ARG A 123 15.23 11.38 6.47
CA ARG A 123 14.12 10.81 5.67
C ARG A 123 12.83 10.76 6.50
N GLY A 124 11.70 11.04 5.86
CA GLY A 124 10.38 11.00 6.50
C GLY A 124 10.05 12.25 7.33
N ARG A 125 8.98 12.16 8.12
CA ARG A 125 8.49 13.24 8.97
C ARG A 125 9.52 13.58 10.05
N ARG A 126 9.87 14.85 10.18
CA ARG A 126 10.73 15.33 11.26
C ARG A 126 9.97 15.31 12.60
N PRO A 127 10.68 15.14 13.73
CA PRO A 127 10.10 15.25 15.07
C PRO A 127 9.31 16.55 15.27
#